data_AF-A0A961GQZ6-F1
#
_entry.id   AF-A0A961GQZ6-F1
#
_cell.length_a   1.000
_cell.length_b   1.000
_cell.length_c   1.000
_cell.angle_alpha   90.00
_cell.angle_beta   90.00
_cell.angle_gamma   90.00
#
_symmetry.space_group_name_H-M   'P 1'
#
loop_
_entity.id
_entity.type
_entity.pdbx_description
1 polymer ?
#
loop_
_entity_poly.entity_id
_entity_poly.type
_entity_poly.pdbx_seq_one_letter_code
_entity_poly.pdbx_strand_id
1 'polypeptide(L)'
;MTLDRDAFLAAVSASGRLSAAYAEDVLVRLAHHSAAIEGNTFTISETVTLLVDELLPRGGLSVREFYELANHRGAVVRIVQALDGDEPLTDPLVRQLHSLLMDHLLHDRGEYKQSSNAVVGATWQPTAPHPVPEAMRQWAEQSDWQVRNLTGVDRLEAIARSHIQFERIHPFT
;
A
#
# COMPACT_ATOMS: atom_id res chain seq x y z
N MET A 1 5.20 0.56 15.79
CA MET A 1 6.66 0.86 15.85
C MET A 1 7.12 0.98 14.43
N THR A 2 7.33 2.21 13.95
CA THR A 2 7.84 2.47 12.61
C THR A 2 9.30 2.03 12.55
N LEU A 3 9.61 1.19 11.55
CA LEU A 3 10.98 0.76 11.25
C LEU A 3 11.86 2.00 11.04
N ASP A 4 13.08 2.01 11.58
CA ASP A 4 14.06 3.02 11.22
C ASP A 4 14.67 2.73 9.83
N ARG A 5 15.44 3.68 9.31
CA ARG A 5 16.08 3.62 8.01
C ARG A 5 17.02 2.44 7.89
N ASP A 6 17.85 2.20 8.89
CA ASP A 6 18.85 1.12 8.84
C ASP A 6 18.18 -0.25 8.82
N ALA A 7 17.14 -0.46 9.64
CA ALA A 7 16.33 -1.67 9.63
C ALA A 7 15.58 -1.85 8.30
N PHE A 8 15.04 -0.76 7.72
CA PHE A 8 14.43 -0.78 6.40
C PHE A 8 15.43 -1.23 5.33
N LEU A 9 16.60 -0.59 5.28
CA LEU A 9 17.65 -0.88 4.30
C LEU A 9 18.19 -2.31 4.43
N ALA A 10 18.37 -2.79 5.66
CA ALA A 10 18.78 -4.16 5.93
C ALA A 10 17.74 -5.17 5.43
N ALA A 11 16.45 -4.92 5.70
CA ALA A 11 15.37 -5.81 5.29
C ALA A 11 15.21 -5.90 3.78
N VAL A 12 15.27 -4.77 3.05
CA VAL A 12 15.14 -4.78 1.59
C VAL A 12 16.38 -5.37 0.91
N SER A 13 17.57 -5.09 1.43
CA SER A 13 18.83 -5.61 0.87
C SER A 13 18.96 -7.12 1.02
N ALA A 14 18.37 -7.71 2.08
CA ALA A 14 18.38 -9.15 2.30
C ALA A 14 17.71 -9.94 1.16
N SER A 15 16.72 -9.35 0.48
CA SER A 15 15.99 -10.00 -0.62
C SER A 15 16.77 -10.03 -1.95
N GLY A 16 17.74 -9.14 -2.14
CA GLY A 16 18.37 -8.90 -3.44
C GLY A 16 17.42 -8.44 -4.57
N ARG A 17 16.12 -8.20 -4.30
CA ARG A 17 15.12 -7.80 -5.30
C ARG A 17 15.26 -6.34 -5.72
N LEU A 18 15.69 -5.49 -4.79
CA LEU A 18 15.94 -4.06 -5.00
C LEU A 18 17.33 -3.71 -4.42
N SER A 19 18.06 -2.82 -5.08
CA SER A 19 19.22 -2.19 -4.45
C SER A 19 18.76 -1.26 -3.32
N ALA A 20 19.58 -1.08 -2.29
CA ALA A 20 19.30 -0.18 -1.17
C ALA A 20 18.89 1.24 -1.63
N ALA A 21 19.67 1.81 -2.55
CA ALA A 21 19.41 3.14 -3.11
C ALA A 21 18.07 3.20 -3.87
N TYR A 22 17.75 2.17 -4.65
CA TYR A 22 16.49 2.12 -5.39
C TYR A 22 15.27 1.88 -4.48
N ALA A 23 15.43 1.05 -3.43
CA ALA A 23 14.37 0.81 -2.46
C ALA A 23 14.00 2.09 -1.67
N GLU A 24 15.00 2.89 -1.30
CA GLU A 24 14.80 4.19 -0.65
C GLU A 24 14.10 5.20 -1.58
N ASP A 25 14.52 5.29 -2.83
CA ASP A 25 13.89 6.12 -3.87
C ASP A 25 12.44 5.69 -4.17
N VAL A 26 12.17 4.39 -4.23
CA VAL A 26 10.80 3.84 -4.35
C VAL A 26 9.96 4.18 -3.12
N LEU A 27 10.49 4.00 -1.92
CA LEU A 27 9.79 4.31 -0.67
C LEU A 27 9.34 5.78 -0.64
N VAL A 28 10.25 6.71 -0.91
CA VAL A 28 9.96 8.16 -0.88
C VAL A 28 8.89 8.52 -1.90
N ARG A 29 9.04 8.09 -3.16
CA ARG A 29 8.08 8.43 -4.22
C ARG A 29 6.71 7.80 -3.99
N LEU A 30 6.68 6.54 -3.55
CA LEU A 30 5.42 5.86 -3.26
C LEU A 30 4.68 6.54 -2.11
N ALA A 31 5.37 6.79 -0.98
CA ALA A 31 4.77 7.45 0.17
C ALA A 31 4.25 8.84 -0.16
N HIS A 32 5.06 9.67 -0.83
CA HIS A 32 4.68 11.03 -1.19
C HIS A 32 3.50 11.06 -2.15
N HIS A 33 3.58 10.37 -3.29
CA HIS A 33 2.54 10.48 -4.32
C HIS A 33 1.24 9.80 -3.91
N SER A 34 1.31 8.67 -3.20
CA SER A 34 0.11 7.98 -2.69
C SER A 34 -0.63 8.85 -1.68
N ALA A 35 0.08 9.37 -0.67
CA ALA A 35 -0.54 10.19 0.37
C ALA A 35 -1.01 11.55 -0.17
N ALA A 36 -0.32 12.15 -1.14
CA ALA A 36 -0.71 13.43 -1.72
C ALA A 36 -2.05 13.35 -2.48
N ILE A 37 -2.38 12.21 -3.11
CA ILE A 37 -3.68 11.99 -3.76
C ILE A 37 -4.81 12.02 -2.71
N GLU A 38 -4.53 11.53 -1.51
CA GLU A 38 -5.45 11.51 -0.35
C GLU A 38 -5.41 12.82 0.49
N GLY A 39 -4.69 13.84 0.00
CA GLY A 39 -4.67 15.18 0.61
C GLY A 39 -3.61 15.41 1.68
N ASN A 40 -2.59 14.56 1.78
CA ASN A 40 -1.41 14.82 2.61
C ASN A 40 -0.60 16.02 2.08
N THR A 41 -0.12 16.89 2.98
CA THR A 41 0.47 18.19 2.64
C THR A 41 2.00 18.25 2.70
N PHE A 42 2.67 17.12 2.92
CA PHE A 42 4.13 17.06 2.84
C PHE A 42 4.59 17.22 1.40
N THR A 43 5.56 18.10 1.17
CA THR A 43 6.29 18.15 -0.09
C THR A 43 7.22 16.95 -0.22
N ILE A 44 7.66 16.62 -1.45
CA ILE A 44 8.60 15.52 -1.69
C ILE A 44 9.90 15.67 -0.86
N SER A 45 10.42 16.90 -0.72
CA SER A 45 11.62 17.17 0.08
C SER A 45 11.38 16.91 1.57
N GLU A 46 10.19 17.21 2.07
CA GLU A 46 9.84 16.95 3.46
C GLU A 46 9.60 15.46 3.73
N THR A 47 9.08 14.73 2.74
CA THR A 47 9.02 13.26 2.76
C THR A 47 10.43 12.66 2.80
N VAL A 48 11.40 13.21 2.07
CA VAL A 48 12.82 12.80 2.17
C VAL A 48 13.35 13.08 3.57
N THR A 49 13.16 14.29 4.10
CA THR A 49 13.61 14.62 5.46
C THR A 49 13.01 13.69 6.52
N LEU A 50 11.74 13.30 6.34
CA LEU A 50 11.09 12.37 7.24
C LEU A 50 11.61 10.92 7.11
N LEU A 51 11.70 10.39 5.88
CA LEU A 51 11.94 8.96 5.64
C LEU A 51 13.42 8.61 5.42
N VAL A 52 14.28 9.59 5.14
CA VAL A 52 15.71 9.38 4.88
C VAL A 52 16.55 10.03 5.96
N ASP A 53 16.29 11.30 6.27
CA ASP A 53 17.07 12.00 7.31
C ASP A 53 16.55 11.66 8.73
N GLU A 54 15.36 11.06 8.83
CA GLU A 54 14.68 10.70 10.09
C GLU A 54 14.44 11.91 11.01
N LEU A 55 14.15 13.06 10.40
CA LEU A 55 13.88 14.32 11.08
C LEU A 55 12.46 14.81 10.80
N LEU A 56 11.90 15.58 11.74
CA LEU A 56 10.66 16.31 11.48
C LEU A 56 10.96 17.54 10.63
N PRO A 57 10.33 17.70 9.45
CA PRO A 57 10.71 18.73 8.49
C PRO A 57 10.31 20.15 8.92
N ARG A 58 9.20 20.29 9.65
CA ARG A 58 8.67 21.57 10.14
C ARG A 58 7.77 21.37 11.37
N GLY A 59 7.48 22.45 12.09
CA GLY A 59 6.50 22.45 13.19
C GLY A 59 5.05 22.45 12.68
N GLY A 60 4.11 22.03 13.54
CA GLY A 60 2.66 22.08 13.24
C GLY A 60 2.15 20.98 12.31
N LEU A 61 2.94 19.92 12.10
CA LEU A 61 2.54 18.77 11.28
C LEU A 61 1.48 17.92 11.97
N SER A 62 0.52 17.43 11.19
CA SER A 62 -0.46 16.47 11.70
C SER A 62 0.20 15.13 11.99
N VAL A 63 -0.09 14.57 13.16
CA VAL A 63 0.33 13.19 13.52
C VAL A 63 -0.22 12.18 12.52
N ARG A 64 -1.42 12.42 11.98
CA ARG A 64 -2.02 11.60 10.92
C ARG A 64 -1.14 11.60 9.67
N GLU A 65 -0.80 12.78 9.16
CA GLU A 65 -0.01 12.92 7.93
C GLU A 65 1.39 12.32 8.09
N PHE A 66 1.96 12.39 9.30
CA PHE A 66 3.21 11.71 9.63
C PHE A 66 3.09 10.19 9.45
N TYR A 67 2.09 9.55 10.05
CA TYR A 67 1.93 8.10 9.98
C TYR A 67 1.55 7.62 8.58
N GLU A 68 0.76 8.40 7.83
CA GLU A 68 0.46 8.10 6.42
C GLU A 68 1.73 7.92 5.60
N LEU A 69 2.78 8.71 5.85
CA LEU A 69 4.07 8.55 5.17
C LEU A 69 4.92 7.47 5.82
N ALA A 70 5.09 7.52 7.14
CA ALA A 70 6.03 6.65 7.87
C ALA A 70 5.69 5.15 7.74
N ASN A 71 4.40 4.82 7.68
CA ASN A 71 3.92 3.44 7.59
C ASN A 71 4.30 2.75 6.26
N HIS A 72 4.61 3.51 5.21
CA HIS A 72 5.03 2.95 3.93
C HIS A 72 6.31 2.11 4.05
N ARG A 73 7.19 2.37 5.04
CA ARG A 73 8.38 1.54 5.29
C ARG A 73 8.01 0.07 5.50
N GLY A 74 7.07 -0.18 6.41
CA GLY A 74 6.61 -1.53 6.73
C GLY A 74 5.94 -2.21 5.54
N ALA A 75 5.10 -1.47 4.82
CA ALA A 75 4.42 -1.98 3.63
C ALA A 75 5.42 -2.37 2.52
N VAL A 76 6.41 -1.51 2.22
CA VAL A 76 7.44 -1.79 1.20
C VAL A 76 8.28 -3.00 1.60
N VAL A 77 8.71 -3.11 2.87
CA VAL A 77 9.43 -4.30 3.35
C VAL A 77 8.59 -5.56 3.16
N ARG A 78 7.31 -5.52 3.50
CA ARG A 78 6.42 -6.68 3.35
C ARG A 78 6.22 -7.10 1.88
N ILE A 79 6.12 -6.13 0.97
CA ILE A 79 6.05 -6.37 -0.48
C ILE A 79 7.33 -7.05 -0.95
N VAL A 80 8.50 -6.53 -0.54
CA VAL A 80 9.79 -7.11 -0.92
C VAL A 80 9.96 -8.54 -0.39
N GLN A 81 9.53 -8.82 0.85
CA GLN A 81 9.53 -10.16 1.42
C GLN A 81 8.59 -11.13 0.68
N ALA A 82 7.38 -10.69 0.29
CA ALA A 82 6.49 -11.49 -0.54
C ALA A 82 7.14 -11.85 -1.88
N LEU A 83 7.75 -10.86 -2.54
CA LEU A 83 8.44 -11.05 -3.80
C LEU A 83 9.61 -12.02 -3.67
N ASP A 84 10.39 -11.90 -2.59
CA ASP A 84 11.55 -12.77 -2.34
C ASP A 84 11.14 -14.23 -2.18
N GLY A 85 10.09 -14.48 -1.39
CA GLY A 85 9.53 -15.80 -1.15
C GLY A 85 8.64 -16.37 -2.27
N ASP A 86 8.49 -15.67 -3.40
CA ASP A 86 7.51 -16.00 -4.46
C ASP A 86 6.08 -16.21 -3.92
N GLU A 87 5.73 -15.47 -2.86
CA GLU A 87 4.42 -15.56 -2.22
C GLU A 87 3.34 -15.06 -3.18
N PRO A 88 2.24 -15.82 -3.39
CA PRO A 88 1.15 -15.39 -4.26
C PRO A 88 0.41 -14.19 -3.68
N LEU A 89 -0.22 -13.40 -4.56
CA LEU A 89 -1.16 -12.39 -4.14
C LEU A 89 -2.42 -13.05 -3.54
N THR A 90 -2.68 -12.80 -2.27
CA THR A 90 -3.79 -13.40 -1.52
C THR A 90 -4.52 -12.35 -0.68
N ASP A 91 -5.77 -12.66 -0.33
CA ASP A 91 -6.57 -11.86 0.60
C ASP A 91 -5.84 -11.54 1.92
N PRO A 92 -5.20 -12.51 2.61
CA PRO A 92 -4.39 -12.23 3.80
C PRO A 92 -3.24 -11.26 3.56
N LEU A 93 -2.51 -11.37 2.43
CA LEU A 93 -1.42 -10.45 2.10
C LEU A 93 -1.94 -9.02 1.96
N VAL A 94 -3.07 -8.85 1.27
CA VAL A 94 -3.69 -7.53 1.05
C VAL A 94 -4.13 -6.89 2.37
N ARG A 95 -4.78 -7.67 3.23
CA ARG A 95 -5.18 -7.24 4.57
C ARG A 95 -3.99 -6.89 5.44
N GLN A 96 -2.88 -7.64 5.34
CA GLN A 96 -1.65 -7.34 6.06
C GLN A 96 -1.02 -6.02 5.58
N LEU A 97 -0.97 -5.78 4.27
CA LEU A 97 -0.48 -4.51 3.71
C LEU A 97 -1.34 -3.33 4.18
N HIS A 98 -2.65 -3.47 4.14
CA HIS A 98 -3.56 -2.45 4.68
C HIS A 98 -3.33 -2.23 6.19
N SER A 99 -3.15 -3.30 6.97
CA SER A 99 -2.84 -3.20 8.40
C SER A 99 -1.55 -2.42 8.68
N LEU A 100 -0.51 -2.64 7.86
CA LEU A 100 0.76 -1.91 7.97
C LEU A 100 0.60 -0.44 7.59
N LEU A 101 -0.08 -0.15 6.48
CA LEU A 101 -0.31 1.22 6.01
C LEU A 101 -1.14 2.05 7.01
N MET A 102 -2.09 1.41 7.69
CA MET A 102 -3.01 2.06 8.62
C MET A 102 -2.60 1.96 10.09
N ASP A 103 -1.36 1.50 10.40
CA ASP A 103 -0.84 1.47 11.77
C ASP A 103 -0.92 2.87 12.42
N HIS A 104 -1.42 2.95 13.64
CA HIS A 104 -1.69 4.22 14.35
C HIS A 104 -2.69 5.20 13.67
N LEU A 105 -3.31 4.83 12.55
CA LEU A 105 -4.32 5.64 11.85
C LEU A 105 -5.74 5.12 12.08
N LEU A 106 -5.93 3.80 11.95
CA LEU A 106 -7.24 3.15 12.07
C LEU A 106 -7.22 2.03 13.11
N HIS A 107 -8.35 1.84 13.80
CA HIS A 107 -8.52 0.77 14.78
C HIS A 107 -8.79 -0.59 14.12
N ASP A 108 -9.54 -0.58 13.03
CA ASP A 108 -9.96 -1.72 12.20
C ASP A 108 -8.95 -2.03 11.07
N ARG A 109 -7.69 -1.65 11.25
CA ARG A 109 -6.64 -1.82 10.25
C ARG A 109 -6.50 -3.29 9.81
N GLY A 110 -6.77 -3.54 8.53
CA GLY A 110 -6.66 -4.86 7.91
C GLY A 110 -7.94 -5.67 8.01
N GLU A 111 -8.98 -5.13 8.63
CA GLU A 111 -10.33 -5.69 8.61
C GLU A 111 -11.16 -5.07 7.49
N TYR A 112 -12.03 -5.87 6.89
CA TYR A 112 -12.96 -5.35 5.89
C TYR A 112 -14.05 -4.50 6.52
N LYS A 113 -14.57 -3.56 5.71
CA LYS A 113 -15.65 -2.68 6.12
C LYS A 113 -16.85 -3.47 6.65
N GLN A 114 -17.42 -2.99 7.75
CA GLN A 114 -18.63 -3.55 8.36
C GLN A 114 -19.90 -2.76 8.00
N SER A 115 -19.72 -1.56 7.46
CA SER A 115 -20.77 -0.67 6.96
C SER A 115 -20.50 -0.31 5.51
N SER A 116 -21.56 0.05 4.77
CA SER A 116 -21.42 0.54 3.40
C SER A 116 -20.63 1.84 3.38
N ASN A 117 -19.62 1.91 2.52
CA ASN A 117 -18.86 3.12 2.21
C ASN A 117 -19.21 3.62 0.79
N ALA A 118 -18.75 4.82 0.45
CA ALA A 118 -18.97 5.43 -0.86
C ALA A 118 -17.75 6.24 -1.27
N VAL A 119 -17.46 6.23 -2.57
CA VAL A 119 -16.40 7.07 -3.15
C VAL A 119 -17.02 8.40 -3.58
N VAL A 120 -16.57 9.49 -2.98
CA VAL A 120 -17.08 10.84 -3.28
C VAL A 120 -16.83 11.16 -4.76
N GLY A 121 -17.89 11.56 -5.47
CA GLY A 121 -17.82 11.89 -6.90
C GLY A 121 -17.98 10.71 -7.86
N ALA A 122 -18.03 9.47 -7.37
CA ALA A 122 -18.31 8.31 -8.20
C ALA A 122 -19.81 8.18 -8.56
N THR A 123 -20.12 7.73 -9.77
CA THR A 123 -21.49 7.41 -10.21
C THR A 123 -21.89 5.95 -9.92
N TRP A 124 -21.03 5.20 -9.26
CA TRP A 124 -21.20 3.79 -8.92
C TRP A 124 -21.07 3.62 -7.41
N GLN A 125 -21.62 2.51 -6.89
CA GLN A 125 -21.54 2.16 -5.47
C GLN A 125 -20.57 1.00 -5.25
N PRO A 126 -19.72 1.06 -4.21
CA PRO A 126 -18.89 -0.06 -3.85
C PRO A 126 -19.68 -1.33 -3.49
N THR A 127 -19.00 -2.47 -3.54
CA THR A 127 -19.52 -3.75 -3.05
C THR A 127 -20.03 -3.62 -1.61
N ALA A 128 -21.23 -4.13 -1.32
CA ALA A 128 -21.78 -4.12 0.04
C ALA A 128 -20.87 -4.93 1.01
N PRO A 129 -20.86 -4.67 2.33
CA PRO A 129 -19.97 -5.34 3.28
C PRO A 129 -19.98 -6.87 3.21
N HIS A 130 -21.17 -7.47 3.21
CA HIS A 130 -21.35 -8.93 3.24
C HIS A 130 -20.59 -9.69 2.13
N PRO A 131 -20.67 -9.29 0.85
CA PRO A 131 -19.91 -9.94 -0.22
C PRO A 131 -18.42 -9.59 -0.33
N VAL A 132 -17.88 -8.63 0.44
CA VAL A 132 -16.45 -8.21 0.32
C VAL A 132 -15.46 -9.37 0.48
N PRO A 133 -15.55 -10.25 1.50
CA PRO A 133 -14.53 -11.30 1.69
C PRO A 133 -14.44 -12.25 0.49
N GLU A 134 -15.59 -12.61 -0.08
CA GLU A 134 -15.66 -13.46 -1.26
C GLU A 134 -15.11 -12.75 -2.51
N ALA A 135 -15.52 -11.49 -2.71
CA ALA A 135 -15.06 -10.68 -3.84
C ALA A 135 -13.53 -10.45 -3.81
N MET A 136 -12.96 -10.23 -2.63
CA MET A 136 -11.52 -10.03 -2.45
C MET A 136 -10.72 -11.31 -2.68
N ARG A 137 -11.22 -12.47 -2.23
CA ARG A 137 -10.58 -13.76 -2.52
C ARG A 137 -10.52 -14.01 -4.02
N GLN A 138 -11.65 -13.87 -4.72
CA GLN A 138 -11.73 -14.04 -6.17
C GLN A 138 -10.85 -13.04 -6.92
N TRP A 139 -10.84 -11.77 -6.50
CA TRP A 139 -10.00 -10.74 -7.09
C TRP A 139 -8.51 -11.04 -6.95
N ALA A 140 -8.06 -11.48 -5.77
CA ALA A 140 -6.66 -11.79 -5.51
C ALA A 140 -6.18 -12.99 -6.35
N GLU A 141 -6.94 -14.10 -6.33
CA GLU A 141 -6.63 -15.31 -7.11
C GLU A 141 -6.58 -15.02 -8.61
N GLN A 142 -7.56 -14.28 -9.14
CA GLN A 142 -7.61 -13.90 -10.54
C GLN A 142 -6.44 -12.99 -10.92
N SER A 143 -6.10 -12.02 -10.08
CA SER A 143 -5.01 -11.07 -10.33
C SER A 143 -3.65 -11.76 -10.33
N ASP A 144 -3.39 -12.66 -9.36
CA ASP A 144 -2.16 -13.46 -9.31
C ASP A 144 -2.02 -14.32 -10.57
N TRP A 145 -3.08 -15.05 -10.93
CA TRP A 145 -3.09 -15.89 -12.12
C TRP A 145 -2.81 -15.08 -13.40
N GLN A 146 -3.47 -13.93 -13.56
CA GLN A 146 -3.29 -13.08 -14.75
C GLN A 146 -1.87 -12.56 -14.87
N VAL A 147 -1.26 -12.10 -13.77
CA VAL A 147 0.13 -11.59 -13.81
C VAL A 147 1.12 -12.70 -14.13
N ARG A 148 0.90 -13.92 -13.63
CA ARG A 148 1.76 -15.08 -13.91
C ARG A 148 1.63 -15.60 -15.35
N ASN A 149 0.44 -15.53 -15.95
CA ASN A 149 0.16 -16.19 -17.24
C ASN A 149 0.11 -15.25 -18.45
N LEU A 150 -0.19 -13.96 -18.26
CA LEU A 150 -0.19 -12.98 -19.34
C LEU A 150 1.19 -12.34 -19.50
N THR A 151 1.47 -11.75 -20.66
CA THR A 151 2.74 -11.04 -20.94
C THR A 151 2.47 -9.76 -21.72
N GLY A 152 3.49 -8.88 -21.82
CA GLY A 152 3.40 -7.66 -22.62
C GLY A 152 2.22 -6.75 -22.25
N VAL A 153 1.53 -6.24 -23.26
CA VAL A 153 0.38 -5.33 -23.12
C VAL A 153 -0.77 -5.99 -22.36
N ASP A 154 -1.05 -7.27 -22.60
CA ASP A 154 -2.15 -7.99 -21.94
C ASP A 154 -1.96 -8.04 -20.42
N ARG A 155 -0.71 -8.22 -19.96
CA ARG A 155 -0.37 -8.17 -18.52
C ARG A 155 -0.59 -6.77 -17.94
N LEU A 156 -0.15 -5.73 -18.65
CA LEU A 156 -0.32 -4.34 -18.20
C LEU A 156 -1.80 -3.97 -18.09
N GLU A 157 -2.61 -4.35 -19.08
CA GLU A 157 -4.05 -4.14 -19.03
C GLU A 157 -4.72 -4.94 -17.90
N ALA A 158 -4.26 -6.16 -17.63
CA ALA A 158 -4.76 -6.96 -16.51
C ALA A 158 -4.48 -6.29 -15.16
N ILE A 159 -3.28 -5.73 -14.97
CA ILE A 159 -2.94 -4.95 -13.77
C ILE A 159 -3.85 -3.73 -13.65
N ALA A 160 -4.06 -2.98 -14.73
CA ALA A 160 -4.95 -1.81 -14.72
C ALA A 160 -6.41 -2.18 -14.41
N ARG A 161 -6.92 -3.26 -15.02
CA ARG A 161 -8.27 -3.78 -14.72
C ARG A 161 -8.40 -4.27 -13.28
N SER A 162 -7.38 -4.95 -12.76
CA SER A 162 -7.32 -5.42 -11.37
C SER A 162 -7.40 -4.24 -10.40
N HIS A 163 -6.66 -3.15 -10.65
CA HIS A 163 -6.73 -1.94 -9.82
C HIS A 163 -8.14 -1.33 -9.82
N ILE A 164 -8.77 -1.17 -11.00
CA ILE A 164 -10.16 -0.67 -11.10
C ILE A 164 -11.14 -1.58 -10.35
N GLN A 165 -10.95 -2.89 -10.42
CA GLN A 165 -11.82 -3.85 -9.72
C GLN A 165 -11.65 -3.75 -8.20
N PHE A 166 -10.43 -3.61 -7.70
CA PHE A 166 -10.15 -3.40 -6.28
C PHE A 166 -10.87 -2.16 -5.76
N GLU A 167 -10.76 -1.03 -6.47
CA GLU A 167 -11.46 0.20 -6.10
C GLU A 167 -12.98 0.07 -6.17
N ARG A 168 -13.52 -0.70 -7.11
CA ARG A 168 -14.97 -1.00 -7.15
C ARG A 168 -15.45 -1.86 -6.00
N ILE A 169 -14.60 -2.76 -5.49
CA ILE A 169 -14.91 -3.50 -4.27
C ILE A 169 -14.87 -2.55 -3.07
N HIS A 170 -13.86 -1.67 -3.04
CA HIS A 170 -13.56 -0.70 -1.99
C HIS A 170 -13.63 -1.37 -0.60
N PRO A 171 -12.74 -2.35 -0.33
CA PRO A 171 -12.95 -3.35 0.72
C PRO A 171 -12.76 -2.81 2.15
N PHE A 172 -11.99 -1.73 2.32
CA PHE A 172 -11.63 -1.14 3.60
C PHE A 172 -12.41 0.16 3.87
N THR A 173 -12.33 0.67 5.09
CA THR A 173 -13.02 1.87 5.59
C THR A 173 -12.34 3.17 5.22
#